data_AF-A0A3S1AXA2-F1
#
_entry.id   AF-A0A3S1AXA2-F1
#
_cell.length_a   1.000
_cell.length_b   1.000
_cell.length_c   1.000
_cell.angle_alpha   90.00
_cell.angle_beta   90.00
_cell.angle_gamma   90.00
#
_symmetry.space_group_name_H-M   'P 1'
#
loop_
_entity.id
_entity.type
_entity.pdbx_description
1 polymer ?
#
loop_
_entity_poly.entity_id
_entity_poly.type
_entity_poly.pdbx_seq_one_letter_code
_entity_poly.pdbx_strand_id
1 'polypeptide(L)'
;MCGKTVDMNWLADRGLQVVGLDIALEALVQFMTDSGHNWSAQAAPKLGPTAKLFTRDDGKIKLYCGDAFNFSSALEGQFDAIYDCDGFHSFTGSLFQNMANVMKEVLAPGGRFLLDAVNYDPKMLERDDLNIEAAIPPPYPVTVEAMRNAFEPECEVELLETHIETKVFCLTETPFNAYLVKKQE
;
A
#
# COMPACT_ATOMS: atom_id res chain seq x y z
N MET A 1 -0.55 -2.64 -0.04
CA MET A 1 -0.18 -4.07 -0.10
C MET A 1 0.86 -4.24 -1.19
N CYS A 2 1.87 -5.10 -1.06
CA CYS A 2 3.01 -5.10 -2.00
C CYS A 2 2.85 -6.00 -3.23
N GLY A 3 1.90 -6.95 -3.19
CA GLY A 3 1.69 -7.96 -4.22
C GLY A 3 3.00 -8.63 -4.62
N LYS A 4 3.36 -8.45 -5.89
CA LYS A 4 4.62 -8.92 -6.47
C LYS A 4 5.38 -7.78 -7.17
N THR A 5 5.29 -6.57 -6.64
CA THR A 5 5.93 -5.42 -7.31
C THR A 5 7.43 -5.64 -7.51
N VAL A 6 7.90 -5.30 -8.71
CA VAL A 6 9.32 -5.35 -9.07
C VAL A 6 10.13 -4.28 -8.33
N ASP A 7 9.47 -3.24 -7.82
CA ASP A 7 10.11 -2.11 -7.13
C ASP A 7 10.86 -2.56 -5.87
N MET A 8 10.40 -3.63 -5.20
CA MET A 8 11.08 -4.18 -4.03
C MET A 8 12.52 -4.62 -4.34
N ASN A 9 12.75 -5.27 -5.49
CA ASN A 9 14.11 -5.64 -5.91
C ASN A 9 14.92 -4.40 -6.29
N TRP A 10 14.32 -3.45 -7.02
CA TRP A 10 14.97 -2.20 -7.43
C TRP A 10 15.46 -1.35 -6.25
N LEU A 11 14.70 -1.33 -5.14
CA LEU A 11 15.07 -0.68 -3.88
C LEU A 11 16.20 -1.45 -3.17
N ALA A 12 16.10 -2.77 -3.08
CA ALA A 12 17.14 -3.61 -2.47
C ALA A 12 18.49 -3.54 -3.22
N ASP A 13 18.45 -3.42 -4.54
CA ASP A 13 19.63 -3.25 -5.39
C ASP A 13 20.32 -1.89 -5.18
N ARG A 14 19.59 -0.89 -4.68
CA ARG A 14 20.12 0.40 -4.22
C ARG A 14 20.70 0.37 -2.82
N GLY A 15 20.70 -0.80 -2.17
CA GLY A 15 21.24 -0.98 -0.82
C GLY A 15 20.23 -0.66 0.29
N LEU A 16 18.95 -0.46 -0.04
CA LEU A 16 17.90 -0.26 0.97
C LEU A 16 17.47 -1.60 1.57
N GLN A 17 17.01 -1.55 2.81
CA GLN A 17 16.28 -2.65 3.45
C GLN A 17 14.79 -2.48 3.11
N VAL A 18 14.16 -3.56 2.65
CA VAL A 18 12.79 -3.52 2.12
C VAL A 18 11.90 -4.47 2.92
N VAL A 19 10.74 -3.98 3.34
CA VAL A 19 9.69 -4.80 3.93
C VAL A 19 8.44 -4.71 3.07
N GLY A 20 7.99 -5.85 2.56
CA GLY A 20 6.71 -6.00 1.88
C GLY A 20 5.65 -6.61 2.80
N LEU A 21 4.40 -6.21 2.63
CA LEU A 21 3.25 -6.76 3.35
C LEU A 21 2.10 -7.01 2.38
N ASP A 22 1.61 -8.24 2.35
CA ASP A 22 0.47 -8.64 1.54
C ASP A 22 -0.35 -9.74 2.24
N ILE A 23 -1.62 -9.87 1.88
CA ILE A 23 -2.47 -10.96 2.37
C ILE A 23 -2.44 -12.17 1.43
N ALA A 24 -2.14 -11.95 0.14
CA ALA A 24 -2.10 -12.95 -0.91
C ALA A 24 -0.76 -13.69 -0.92
N LEU A 25 -0.72 -14.82 -0.21
CA LEU A 25 0.45 -15.71 -0.19
C LEU A 25 0.92 -16.09 -1.60
N GLU A 26 0.01 -16.28 -2.54
CA GLU A 26 0.34 -16.62 -3.94
C GLU A 26 1.18 -15.53 -4.61
N ALA A 27 0.84 -14.25 -4.41
CA ALA A 27 1.62 -13.14 -4.97
C ALA A 27 3.05 -13.11 -4.40
N LEU A 28 3.19 -13.32 -3.09
CA LEU A 28 4.50 -13.38 -2.43
C LEU A 28 5.31 -14.60 -2.91
N VAL A 29 4.68 -15.77 -3.05
CA VAL A 29 5.34 -16.97 -3.58
C VAL A 29 5.82 -16.75 -5.02
N GLN A 30 4.99 -16.11 -5.85
CA GLN A 30 5.40 -15.76 -7.21
C GLN A 30 6.58 -14.79 -7.22
N PHE A 31 6.53 -13.72 -6.41
CA PHE A 31 7.65 -12.79 -6.28
C PHE A 31 8.95 -13.49 -5.84
N MET A 32 8.88 -14.34 -4.83
CA MET A 32 10.05 -15.10 -4.35
C MET A 32 10.60 -16.01 -5.45
N THR A 33 9.73 -16.70 -6.20
CA THR A 33 10.12 -17.57 -7.31
C THR A 33 10.79 -16.78 -8.43
N ASP A 34 10.23 -15.64 -8.81
CA ASP A 34 10.75 -14.78 -9.88
C ASP A 34 12.04 -14.06 -9.47
N SER A 35 12.29 -13.89 -8.17
CA SER A 35 13.48 -13.18 -7.66
C SER A 35 14.81 -13.93 -7.91
N GLY A 36 14.78 -15.26 -8.08
CA GLY A 36 15.99 -16.08 -8.18
C GLY A 36 16.80 -16.19 -6.87
N HIS A 37 16.28 -15.70 -5.75
CA HIS A 37 16.91 -15.78 -4.43
C HIS A 37 16.35 -16.92 -3.58
N ASN A 38 17.11 -17.36 -2.57
CA ASN A 38 16.58 -18.26 -1.55
C ASN A 38 15.89 -17.50 -0.43
N TRP A 39 14.90 -18.14 0.19
CA TRP A 39 14.07 -17.55 1.23
C TRP A 39 13.92 -18.49 2.41
N SER A 40 13.97 -17.94 3.62
CA SER A 40 13.57 -18.64 4.84
C SER A 40 12.15 -18.22 5.24
N ALA A 41 11.41 -19.10 5.92
CA ALA A 41 10.05 -18.83 6.36
C ALA A 41 9.91 -19.01 7.88
N GLN A 42 9.18 -18.11 8.52
CA GLN A 42 8.86 -18.12 9.95
C GLN A 42 7.38 -17.78 10.16
N ALA A 43 6.80 -18.19 11.28
CA ALA A 43 5.45 -17.78 11.65
C ALA A 43 5.43 -16.31 12.09
N ALA A 44 4.37 -15.57 11.72
CA ALA A 44 4.17 -14.17 12.12
C ALA A 44 2.82 -14.01 12.85
N PRO A 45 2.60 -14.67 14.00
CA PRO A 45 1.28 -14.82 14.63
C PRO A 45 0.61 -13.50 15.00
N LYS A 46 1.38 -12.41 15.18
CA LYS A 46 0.83 -11.06 15.40
C LYS A 46 -0.02 -10.56 14.23
N LEU A 47 0.20 -11.06 13.01
CA LEU A 47 -0.56 -10.68 11.81
C LEU A 47 -1.68 -11.69 11.47
N GLY A 48 -1.93 -12.67 12.32
CA GLY A 48 -2.95 -13.69 12.14
C GLY A 48 -2.45 -15.12 12.32
N PRO A 49 -3.36 -16.10 12.48
CA PRO A 49 -3.03 -17.48 12.84
C PRO A 49 -2.23 -18.22 11.77
N THR A 50 -2.38 -17.84 10.50
CA THR A 50 -1.69 -18.46 9.36
C THR A 50 -0.61 -17.55 8.76
N ALA A 51 -0.35 -16.41 9.41
CA ALA A 51 0.56 -15.41 8.90
C ALA A 51 2.01 -15.88 8.93
N LYS A 52 2.79 -15.41 7.94
CA LYS A 52 4.18 -15.82 7.72
C LYS A 52 5.07 -14.62 7.50
N LEU A 53 6.33 -14.74 7.90
CA LEU A 53 7.42 -13.88 7.51
C LEU A 53 8.36 -14.69 6.61
N PHE A 54 8.64 -14.17 5.43
CA PHE A 54 9.68 -14.68 4.55
C PHE A 54 10.86 -13.72 4.54
N THR A 55 12.08 -14.23 4.69
CA THR A 55 13.30 -13.40 4.66
C THR A 55 14.23 -13.91 3.58
N ARG A 56 14.63 -13.02 2.69
CA ARG A 56 15.61 -13.29 1.63
C ARG A 56 16.96 -13.63 2.23
N ASP A 57 17.70 -14.53 1.60
CA ASP A 57 18.99 -15.03 2.10
C ASP A 57 20.05 -13.95 2.36
N ASP A 58 20.05 -12.87 1.59
CA ASP A 58 20.91 -11.70 1.79
C ASP A 58 20.41 -10.71 2.85
N GLY A 59 19.25 -10.99 3.45
CA GLY A 59 18.61 -10.18 4.49
C GLY A 59 17.98 -8.87 4.02
N LYS A 60 18.11 -8.50 2.73
CA LYS A 60 17.67 -7.18 2.26
C LYS A 60 16.17 -7.02 2.10
N ILE A 61 15.44 -8.14 1.93
CA ILE A 61 13.98 -8.12 1.77
C ILE A 61 13.35 -9.05 2.79
N LYS A 62 12.34 -8.52 3.49
CA LYS A 62 11.39 -9.30 4.29
C LYS A 62 9.99 -9.16 3.70
N LEU A 63 9.23 -10.24 3.66
CA LEU A 63 7.85 -10.26 3.17
C LEU A 63 6.95 -10.84 4.26
N TYR A 64 6.01 -10.03 4.73
CA TYR A 64 4.96 -10.45 5.63
C TYR A 64 3.72 -10.86 4.83
N CYS A 65 3.26 -12.08 5.07
CA CYS A 65 1.97 -12.58 4.63
C CYS A 65 1.00 -12.51 5.80
N GLY A 66 0.02 -11.59 5.80
CA GLY A 66 -0.92 -11.47 6.92
C GLY A 66 -1.82 -10.23 6.86
N ASP A 67 -2.58 -10.03 7.93
CA ASP A 67 -3.50 -8.90 8.06
C ASP A 67 -2.73 -7.60 8.32
N ALA A 68 -2.82 -6.67 7.36
CA ALA A 68 -2.11 -5.41 7.41
C ALA A 68 -2.59 -4.47 8.53
N PHE A 69 -3.83 -4.62 9.01
CA PHE A 69 -4.33 -3.82 10.12
C PHE A 69 -3.69 -4.17 11.46
N ASN A 70 -3.05 -5.34 11.57
CA ASN A 70 -2.30 -5.76 12.75
C ASN A 70 -0.79 -5.46 12.64
N PHE A 71 -0.36 -4.84 11.54
CA PHE A 71 1.03 -4.44 11.38
C PHE A 71 1.33 -3.24 12.29
N SER A 72 2.53 -3.24 12.89
CA SER A 72 2.89 -2.25 13.92
C SER A 72 4.39 -2.07 14.00
N SER A 73 4.78 -0.95 14.59
CA SER A 73 6.17 -0.63 14.90
C SER A 73 6.79 -1.61 15.91
N ALA A 74 5.97 -2.19 16.79
CA ALA A 74 6.41 -3.24 17.71
C ALA A 74 6.67 -4.61 17.03
N LEU A 75 6.28 -4.79 15.77
CA LEU A 75 6.56 -5.99 14.99
C LEU A 75 7.87 -5.86 14.21
N GLU A 76 8.06 -4.77 13.46
CA GLU A 76 9.18 -4.63 12.50
C GLU A 76 9.89 -3.26 12.58
N GLY A 77 9.61 -2.46 13.62
CA GLY A 77 10.17 -1.12 13.77
C GLY A 77 9.46 -0.08 12.90
N GLN A 78 10.12 1.07 12.74
CA GLN A 78 9.64 2.16 11.90
C GLN A 78 10.44 2.26 10.60
N PHE A 79 9.87 2.93 9.62
CA PHE A 79 10.41 3.07 8.27
C PHE A 79 10.71 4.53 7.95
N ASP A 80 11.85 4.78 7.33
CA ASP A 80 12.21 6.09 6.79
C ASP A 80 11.33 6.49 5.59
N ALA A 81 10.87 5.47 4.85
CA ALA A 81 10.03 5.66 3.69
C ALA A 81 8.99 4.55 3.52
N ILE A 82 7.81 4.93 3.05
CA ILE A 82 6.74 4.01 2.60
C ILE A 82 6.44 4.35 1.14
N TYR A 83 6.22 3.32 0.33
CA TYR A 83 5.80 3.45 -1.06
C TYR A 83 4.54 2.60 -1.27
N ASP A 84 3.45 3.23 -1.70
CA ASP A 84 2.18 2.56 -2.02
C ASP A 84 1.74 2.91 -3.44
N CYS A 85 1.78 1.92 -4.32
CA CYS A 85 1.11 1.97 -5.61
C CYS A 85 0.04 0.89 -5.60
N ASP A 86 -1.21 1.31 -5.79
CA ASP A 86 -2.37 0.42 -5.85
C ASP A 86 -2.68 -0.39 -4.57
N GLY A 87 -2.17 0.05 -3.41
CA GLY A 87 -2.51 -0.51 -2.11
C GLY A 87 -3.64 0.26 -1.44
N PHE A 88 -3.44 1.56 -1.23
CA PHE A 88 -4.30 2.38 -0.37
C PHE A 88 -5.71 2.55 -0.94
N HIS A 89 -5.85 2.55 -2.26
CA HIS A 89 -7.14 2.61 -2.95
C HIS A 89 -8.02 1.34 -2.78
N SER A 90 -7.55 0.33 -2.04
CA SER A 90 -8.32 -0.87 -1.71
C SER A 90 -9.26 -0.64 -0.51
N PHE A 91 -9.13 0.48 0.19
CA PHE A 91 -9.86 0.76 1.43
C PHE A 91 -10.79 1.97 1.29
N THR A 92 -11.93 1.92 1.97
CA THR A 92 -12.88 3.03 2.08
C THR A 92 -13.47 3.10 3.49
N GLY A 93 -14.07 4.23 3.85
CA GLY A 93 -14.70 4.44 5.16
C GLY A 93 -13.73 4.23 6.33
N SER A 94 -14.15 3.46 7.34
CA SER A 94 -13.34 3.20 8.54
C SER A 94 -12.07 2.41 8.26
N LEU A 95 -12.05 1.55 7.23
CA LEU A 95 -10.86 0.79 6.86
C LEU A 95 -9.74 1.70 6.33
N PHE A 96 -10.10 2.76 5.60
CA PHE A 96 -9.14 3.77 5.14
C PHE A 96 -8.46 4.45 6.33
N GLN A 97 -9.25 4.87 7.32
CA GLN A 97 -8.72 5.50 8.53
C GLN A 97 -7.85 4.54 9.37
N ASN A 98 -8.26 3.27 9.48
CA ASN A 98 -7.47 2.27 10.18
C ASN A 98 -6.11 2.05 9.51
N MET A 99 -6.10 1.95 8.17
CA MET A 99 -4.84 1.79 7.43
C MET A 99 -3.97 3.05 7.56
N ALA A 100 -4.55 4.25 7.51
CA ALA A 100 -3.81 5.49 7.74
C ALA A 100 -3.17 5.54 9.13
N ASN A 101 -3.84 5.02 10.16
CA ASN A 101 -3.27 4.93 11.51
C ASN A 101 -2.08 3.96 11.55
N VAL A 102 -2.17 2.81 10.87
CA VAL A 102 -1.02 1.88 10.74
C VAL A 102 0.15 2.58 10.04
N MET A 103 -0.09 3.25 8.91
CA MET A 103 0.96 3.96 8.17
C MET A 103 1.62 5.04 9.03
N LYS A 104 0.84 5.85 9.76
CA LYS A 104 1.38 6.85 10.68
C LYS A 104 2.20 6.21 11.78
N GLU A 105 1.75 5.11 12.38
CA GLU A 105 2.49 4.43 13.44
C GLU A 105 3.88 3.96 12.96
N VAL A 106 3.92 3.30 11.81
CA VAL A 106 5.15 2.69 11.28
C VAL A 106 6.04 3.66 10.53
N LEU A 107 5.55 4.83 10.13
CA LEU A 107 6.40 5.88 9.57
C LEU A 107 7.24 6.53 10.69
N ALA A 108 8.56 6.57 10.51
CA ALA A 108 9.46 7.22 11.45
C ALA A 108 9.23 8.75 11.45
N PRO A 109 9.54 9.46 12.56
CA PRO A 109 9.62 10.92 12.53
C PRO A 109 10.54 11.41 11.39
N GLY A 110 10.12 12.45 10.67
CA GLY A 110 10.81 12.91 9.44
C GLY A 110 10.68 11.98 8.22
N GLY A 111 10.01 10.83 8.37
CA GLY A 111 9.80 9.84 7.32
C GLY A 111 8.83 10.32 6.23
N ARG A 112 8.93 9.68 5.05
CA ARG A 112 8.15 10.05 3.87
C ARG A 112 7.31 8.88 3.35
N PHE A 113 6.01 9.11 3.20
CA PHE A 113 5.10 8.17 2.56
C PHE A 113 4.68 8.72 1.19
N LEU A 114 5.14 8.06 0.12
CA LEU A 114 4.75 8.35 -1.26
C LEU A 114 3.66 7.37 -1.68
N LEU A 115 2.54 7.88 -2.18
CA LEU A 115 1.49 7.04 -2.75
C LEU A 115 0.96 7.59 -4.06
N ASP A 116 0.58 6.69 -4.95
CA ASP A 116 -0.16 7.00 -6.17
C ASP A 116 -1.52 6.32 -6.12
N ALA A 117 -2.58 7.11 -6.25
CA ALA A 117 -3.95 6.63 -6.05
C ALA A 117 -4.93 7.22 -7.07
N VAL A 118 -5.88 6.38 -7.47
CA VAL A 118 -6.91 6.75 -8.42
C VAL A 118 -7.79 7.87 -7.84
N ASN A 119 -8.17 8.83 -8.68
CA ASN A 119 -9.04 9.94 -8.33
C ASN A 119 -10.08 10.13 -9.44
N TYR A 120 -11.26 9.55 -9.27
CA TYR A 120 -12.38 9.66 -10.21
C TYR A 120 -13.67 10.02 -9.47
N ASP A 121 -14.65 10.54 -10.20
CA ASP A 121 -16.01 10.73 -9.68
C ASP A 121 -16.72 9.36 -9.70
N PRO A 122 -17.13 8.80 -8.55
CA PRO A 122 -17.86 7.54 -8.51
C PRO A 122 -19.10 7.48 -9.40
N LYS A 123 -19.72 8.64 -9.70
CA LYS A 123 -20.84 8.73 -10.63
C LYS A 123 -20.50 8.25 -12.04
N MET A 124 -19.23 8.24 -12.43
CA MET A 124 -18.80 7.66 -13.71
C MET A 124 -19.07 6.15 -13.81
N LEU A 125 -19.26 5.48 -12.67
CA LEU A 125 -19.60 4.06 -12.60
C LEU A 125 -21.11 3.83 -12.45
N GLU A 126 -21.91 4.89 -12.25
CA GLU A 126 -23.36 4.79 -12.33
C GLU A 126 -23.72 4.43 -13.78
N ARG A 127 -24.39 3.28 -13.95
CA ARG A 127 -24.75 2.70 -15.23
C ARG A 127 -26.25 2.59 -15.29
N ASP A 128 -26.91 3.56 -15.93
CA ASP A 128 -28.38 3.58 -16.10
C ASP A 128 -28.91 2.31 -16.80
N ASP A 129 -28.08 1.63 -17.58
CA ASP A 129 -28.40 0.41 -18.33
C ASP A 129 -28.32 -0.87 -17.50
N LEU A 130 -27.62 -0.84 -16.37
CA LEU A 130 -27.47 -1.94 -15.45
C LEU A 130 -28.17 -1.55 -14.16
N ASN A 131 -29.43 -1.96 -14.01
CA ASN A 131 -30.28 -1.71 -12.84
C ASN A 131 -29.77 -2.47 -11.59
N ILE A 132 -28.53 -2.16 -11.20
CA ILE A 132 -27.76 -2.75 -10.13
C ILE A 132 -27.37 -1.57 -9.25
N GLU A 133 -27.90 -1.49 -8.02
CA GLU A 133 -27.26 -0.75 -6.94
C GLU A 133 -25.93 -1.45 -6.59
N ALA A 134 -24.98 -1.43 -7.52
CA ALA A 134 -23.68 -2.04 -7.32
C ALA A 134 -22.87 -1.10 -6.42
N ALA A 135 -22.45 -1.61 -5.27
CA ALA A 135 -21.40 -0.96 -4.51
C ALA A 135 -20.19 -0.75 -5.44
N ILE A 136 -19.65 0.48 -5.44
CA ILE A 136 -18.43 0.81 -6.18
C ILE A 136 -17.34 -0.19 -5.78
N PRO A 137 -16.76 -0.97 -6.71
CA PRO A 137 -15.67 -1.87 -6.39
C PRO A 137 -14.37 -1.08 -6.21
N PRO A 138 -13.36 -1.64 -5.54
CA PRO A 138 -12.02 -1.09 -5.62
C PRO A 138 -11.52 -1.13 -7.09
N PRO A 139 -10.66 -0.17 -7.48
CA PRO A 139 -10.09 0.83 -6.58
C PRO A 139 -11.04 1.99 -6.27
N TYR A 140 -11.04 2.40 -5.01
CA TYR A 140 -11.81 3.53 -4.50
C TYR A 140 -11.06 4.84 -4.77
N PRO A 141 -11.76 5.94 -5.09
CA PRO A 141 -11.09 7.22 -5.30
C PRO A 141 -10.51 7.74 -3.98
N VAL A 142 -9.26 8.19 -4.02
CA VAL A 142 -8.56 8.78 -2.88
C VAL A 142 -8.40 10.27 -3.14
N THR A 143 -9.22 11.08 -2.47
CA THR A 143 -9.21 12.54 -2.63
C THR A 143 -8.18 13.21 -1.73
N VAL A 144 -7.77 14.44 -2.10
CA VAL A 144 -6.90 15.28 -1.27
C VAL A 144 -7.52 15.51 0.12
N GLU A 145 -8.84 15.71 0.18
CA GLU A 145 -9.57 15.88 1.44
C GLU A 145 -9.50 14.62 2.32
N ALA A 146 -9.70 13.43 1.74
CA ALA A 146 -9.60 12.16 2.48
C ALA A 146 -8.19 11.96 3.04
N MET A 147 -7.15 12.26 2.24
CA MET A 147 -5.76 12.19 2.68
C MET A 147 -5.47 13.17 3.83
N ARG A 148 -5.87 14.44 3.69
CA ARG A 148 -5.67 15.43 4.76
C ARG A 148 -6.38 15.04 6.05
N ASN A 149 -7.65 14.65 5.96
CA ASN A 149 -8.42 14.24 7.12
C ASN A 149 -7.82 13.03 7.85
N ALA A 150 -7.19 12.11 7.13
CA ALA A 150 -6.62 10.90 7.72
C ALA A 150 -5.22 11.10 8.33
N PHE A 151 -4.42 12.00 7.74
CA PHE A 151 -3.00 12.15 8.05
C PHE A 151 -2.66 13.43 8.85
N GLU A 152 -3.39 14.53 8.66
CA GLU A 152 -3.16 15.77 9.41
C GLU A 152 -3.80 15.71 10.82
N PRO A 153 -3.24 16.42 11.82
CA PRO A 153 -2.05 17.27 11.76
C PRO A 153 -0.73 16.52 12.02
N GLU A 154 -0.75 15.21 12.29
CA GLU A 154 0.46 14.43 12.62
C GLU A 154 1.47 14.37 11.47
N CYS A 155 0.96 14.39 10.23
CA CYS A 155 1.75 14.47 9.02
C CYS A 155 1.32 15.69 8.17
N GLU A 156 2.23 16.19 7.35
CA GLU A 156 1.94 17.14 6.28
C GLU A 156 1.56 16.36 5.01
N VAL A 157 0.48 16.75 4.33
CA VAL A 157 0.03 16.14 3.07
C VAL A 157 0.21 17.11 1.90
N GLU A 158 1.05 16.70 0.93
CA GLU A 158 1.34 17.43 -0.29
C GLU A 158 0.81 16.63 -1.50
N LEU A 159 0.01 17.27 -2.35
CA LEU A 159 -0.31 16.74 -3.69
C LEU A 159 0.84 17.14 -4.62
N LEU A 160 1.61 16.17 -5.09
CA LEU A 160 2.75 16.41 -5.96
C LEU A 160 2.32 16.64 -7.41
N GLU A 161 1.43 15.77 -7.90
CA GLU A 161 1.00 15.75 -9.30
C GLU A 161 -0.39 15.11 -9.43
N THR A 162 -1.13 15.53 -10.46
CA THR A 162 -2.26 14.78 -11.01
C THR A 162 -1.90 14.35 -12.43
N HIS A 163 -1.92 13.05 -12.68
CA HIS A 163 -1.62 12.45 -13.99
C HIS A 163 -2.75 11.54 -14.45
N ILE A 164 -2.69 11.12 -15.72
CA ILE A 164 -3.67 10.21 -16.31
C ILE A 164 -3.02 8.84 -16.50
N GLU A 165 -3.69 7.80 -16.03
CA GLU A 165 -3.35 6.42 -16.36
C GLU A 165 -4.48 5.73 -17.14
N THR A 166 -4.11 4.84 -18.07
CA THR A 166 -5.07 4.04 -18.86
C THR A 166 -5.33 2.65 -18.25
N LYS A 167 -5.03 2.47 -16.94
CA LYS A 167 -4.92 1.12 -16.36
C LYS A 167 -6.16 0.58 -15.66
N VAL A 168 -7.10 1.43 -15.22
CA VAL A 168 -7.90 1.05 -14.03
C VAL A 168 -9.39 0.79 -14.27
N PHE A 169 -10.07 1.57 -15.12
CA PHE A 169 -11.48 1.32 -15.45
C PHE A 169 -11.67 1.13 -16.94
N CYS A 170 -11.89 -0.10 -17.40
CA CYS A 170 -12.36 -0.41 -18.75
C CYS A 170 -11.63 0.34 -19.89
N LEU A 171 -10.30 0.53 -19.80
CA LEU A 171 -9.48 1.26 -20.79
C LEU A 171 -9.84 2.75 -20.93
N THR A 172 -10.42 3.36 -19.90
CA THR A 172 -10.68 4.81 -19.85
C THR A 172 -9.51 5.54 -19.22
N GLU A 173 -9.21 6.73 -19.76
CA GLU A 173 -8.28 7.68 -19.15
C GLU A 173 -8.78 8.07 -17.76
N THR A 174 -8.09 7.60 -16.73
CA THR A 174 -8.50 7.78 -15.34
C THR A 174 -7.48 8.69 -14.65
N PRO A 175 -7.91 9.72 -13.91
CA PRO A 175 -6.99 10.56 -13.16
C PRO A 175 -6.42 9.81 -11.96
N PHE A 176 -5.16 10.09 -11.67
CA PHE A 176 -4.39 9.63 -10.53
C PHE A 176 -3.78 10.84 -9.83
N ASN A 177 -3.67 10.74 -8.52
CA ASN A 177 -3.00 11.74 -7.70
C ASN A 177 -1.80 11.10 -7.00
N ALA A 178 -0.63 11.68 -7.24
CA ALA A 178 0.58 11.37 -6.50
C ALA A 178 0.65 12.25 -5.25
N TYR A 179 0.69 11.63 -4.08
CA TYR A 179 0.74 12.30 -2.78
C TYR A 179 2.07 12.03 -2.08
N LEU A 180 2.59 13.06 -1.41
CA LEU A 180 3.66 12.94 -0.44
C LEU A 180 3.12 13.30 0.95
N VAL A 181 3.20 12.33 1.86
CA VAL A 181 2.91 12.49 3.27
C VAL A 181 4.23 12.55 4.03
N LYS A 182 4.47 13.60 4.83
CA LYS A 182 5.69 13.77 5.63
C LYS A 182 5.32 13.74 7.11
N LYS A 183 5.90 12.83 7.88
CA LYS A 183 5.69 12.81 9.33
C LYS A 183 6.51 13.91 10.00
N GLN A 184 5.92 14.61 10.96
CA GLN A 184 6.65 15.61 11.75
C GLN A 184 7.81 14.97 12.53
N GLU A 185 8.82 15.78 12.87
CA GLU A 185 9.97 15.41 13.70
C GLU A 185 9.60 15.16 15.18
#